data_AF-A0A1X0NPK6-F1
#
_entry.id   AF-A0A1X0NPK6-F1
#
_cell.length_a   1.000
_cell.length_b   1.000
_cell.length_c   1.000
_cell.angle_alpha   90.00
_cell.angle_beta   90.00
_cell.angle_gamma   90.00
#
_symmetry.space_group_name_H-M   'P 1'
#
loop_
_entity.id
_entity.type
_entity.pdbx_description
1 polymer ?
#
loop_
_entity_poly.entity_id
_entity_poly.type
_entity_poly.pdbx_seq_one_letter_code
_entity_poly.pdbx_strand_id
1 'polypeptide(L)'
;VFVLFSEVSLRYADFTAAFSGSVSADRLVFATNLPHWADEKTESNTVRKFHAAVTDVKERTPLSLRAFAMMELVRDVVSLIDVINDRSISQFFYTNIVVTVNDMLYGSFADGSECAQNDIVDNEQCGVNFGATRISVWSMSRALDPTVAELFP
;
A
#
# COMPACT_ATOMS: atom_id res chain seq x y z
N VAL A 1 0.07 -3.78 20.03
CA VAL A 1 -0.34 -2.37 19.85
C VAL A 1 -0.59 -2.18 18.39
N PHE A 2 -1.79 -1.77 18.00
CA PHE A 2 -2.10 -1.51 16.59
C PHE A 2 -2.03 -0.01 16.32
N VAL A 3 -1.33 0.39 15.27
CA VAL A 3 -1.16 1.79 14.87
C VAL A 3 -1.62 1.95 13.42
N LEU A 4 -2.24 3.08 13.11
CA LEU A 4 -2.63 3.39 11.74
C LEU A 4 -1.38 3.56 10.88
N PHE A 5 -1.41 3.00 9.66
CA PHE A 5 -0.29 3.14 8.73
C PHE A 5 0.04 4.59 8.40
N SER A 6 -0.95 5.51 8.40
CA SER A 6 -0.70 6.94 8.25
C SER A 6 0.25 7.50 9.31
N GLU A 7 0.08 7.09 10.57
CA GLU A 7 0.93 7.53 11.68
C GLU A 7 2.32 6.91 11.58
N VAL A 8 2.40 5.61 11.29
CA VAL A 8 3.69 4.92 11.06
C VAL A 8 4.44 5.57 9.90
N SER A 9 3.75 5.89 8.82
CA SER A 9 4.31 6.50 7.62
C SER A 9 4.81 7.92 7.89
N LEU A 10 4.02 8.75 8.56
CA LEU A 10 4.38 10.13 8.87
C LEU A 10 5.49 10.25 9.92
N ARG A 11 5.50 9.35 10.92
CA ARG A 11 6.42 9.36 12.07
C ARG A 11 7.47 8.24 11.98
N TYR A 12 7.79 7.78 10.77
CA TYR A 12 8.64 6.60 10.57
C TYR A 12 10.02 6.73 11.24
N ALA A 13 10.61 7.93 11.24
CA ALA A 13 11.87 8.20 11.91
C ALA A 13 11.78 8.01 13.43
N ASP A 14 10.70 8.49 14.05
CA ASP A 14 10.47 8.37 15.50
C ASP A 14 10.25 6.89 15.89
N PHE A 15 9.46 6.16 15.09
CA PHE A 15 9.26 4.72 15.29
C PHE A 15 10.56 3.95 15.09
N THR A 16 11.35 4.26 14.07
CA THR A 16 12.65 3.61 13.84
C THR A 16 13.59 3.84 15.02
N ALA A 17 13.69 5.08 15.51
CA ALA A 17 14.52 5.41 16.66
C ALA A 17 14.08 4.70 17.95
N ALA A 18 12.77 4.56 18.17
CA ALA A 18 12.23 3.93 19.37
C ALA A 18 12.32 2.39 19.35
N PHE A 19 12.25 1.77 18.17
CA PHE A 19 12.09 0.32 18.03
C PHE A 19 13.29 -0.41 17.43
N SER A 20 14.29 0.28 16.87
CA SER A 20 15.50 -0.35 16.36
C SER A 20 16.25 -1.11 17.46
N GLY A 21 16.45 -2.41 17.27
CA GLY A 21 17.07 -3.30 18.26
C GLY A 21 16.21 -3.63 19.49
N SER A 22 14.96 -3.19 19.53
CA SER A 22 14.04 -3.44 20.64
C SER A 22 13.20 -4.70 20.39
N VAL A 23 13.12 -5.59 21.38
CA VAL A 23 12.19 -6.74 21.38
C VAL A 23 10.72 -6.33 21.33
N SER A 24 10.42 -5.05 21.59
CA SER A 24 9.04 -4.54 21.50
C SER A 24 8.61 -4.26 20.06
N ALA A 25 9.53 -4.27 19.09
CA ALA A 25 9.23 -4.05 17.68
C ALA A 25 8.26 -5.11 17.12
N ASP A 26 8.28 -6.34 17.65
CA ASP A 26 7.36 -7.41 17.26
C ASP A 26 5.91 -7.15 17.72
N ARG A 27 5.72 -6.32 18.75
CA ARG A 27 4.41 -6.09 19.39
C ARG A 27 3.66 -4.90 18.82
N LEU A 28 4.36 -3.98 18.14
CA LEU A 28 3.75 -2.89 17.41
C LEU A 28 3.45 -3.37 16.00
N VAL A 29 2.18 -3.26 15.60
CA VAL A 29 1.69 -3.76 14.31
C VAL A 29 0.85 -2.70 13.60
N PHE A 30 0.82 -2.79 12.27
CA PHE A 30 0.02 -1.92 11.41
C PHE A 30 -0.34 -2.68 10.13
N ALA A 31 -1.45 -2.30 9.49
CA ALA A 31 -1.86 -2.86 8.20
C ALA A 31 -1.38 -1.97 7.05
N THR A 32 -0.83 -2.56 5.99
CA THR A 32 -0.39 -1.85 4.78
C THR A 32 -0.69 -2.68 3.54
N ASN A 33 -0.97 -2.01 2.43
CA ASN A 33 -1.03 -2.64 1.10
C ASN A 33 0.23 -2.39 0.27
N LEU A 34 1.21 -1.66 0.83
CA LEU A 34 2.46 -1.39 0.13
C LEU A 34 3.40 -2.59 0.21
N PRO A 35 4.18 -2.85 -0.86
CA PRO A 35 5.36 -3.71 -0.76
C PRO A 35 6.41 -3.07 0.16
N HIS A 36 7.39 -3.88 0.59
CA HIS A 36 8.42 -3.42 1.52
C HIS A 36 9.34 -2.37 0.88
N TRP A 37 9.30 -1.15 1.40
CA TRP A 37 9.96 0.03 0.81
C TRP A 37 11.49 -0.04 0.81
N ALA A 38 12.10 -0.83 1.69
CA ALA A 38 13.55 -0.99 1.80
C ALA A 38 14.04 -2.42 1.46
N ASP A 39 13.23 -3.21 0.74
CA ASP A 39 13.65 -4.55 0.32
C ASP A 39 14.51 -4.49 -0.96
N GLU A 40 15.82 -4.66 -0.82
CA GLU A 40 16.78 -4.66 -1.94
C GLU A 40 16.66 -5.91 -2.84
N LYS A 41 16.01 -6.99 -2.36
CA LYS A 41 15.79 -8.24 -3.10
C LYS A 41 14.33 -8.37 -3.56
N THR A 42 13.66 -7.25 -3.73
CA THR A 42 12.24 -7.21 -4.02
C THR A 42 11.90 -7.73 -5.43
N GLU A 43 10.82 -8.51 -5.50
CA GLU A 43 10.19 -8.86 -6.76
C GLU A 43 9.16 -7.82 -7.25
N SER A 44 8.88 -6.79 -6.43
CA SER A 44 7.95 -5.72 -6.76
C SER A 44 8.53 -4.78 -7.81
N ASN A 45 7.85 -4.65 -8.95
CA ASN A 45 8.19 -3.67 -9.98
C ASN A 45 8.09 -2.24 -9.44
N THR A 46 7.12 -1.97 -8.57
CA THR A 46 6.93 -0.68 -7.91
C THR A 46 8.14 -0.32 -7.05
N VAL A 47 8.62 -1.24 -6.21
CA VAL A 47 9.80 -0.99 -5.37
C VAL A 47 11.07 -0.85 -6.22
N ARG A 48 11.25 -1.67 -7.27
CA ARG A 48 12.40 -1.53 -8.19
C ARG A 48 12.45 -0.15 -8.85
N LYS A 49 11.32 0.33 -9.39
CA LYS A 49 11.22 1.68 -9.97
C LYS A 49 11.42 2.77 -8.92
N PHE A 50 10.85 2.58 -7.72
CA PHE A 50 11.02 3.50 -6.60
C PHE A 50 12.50 3.63 -6.19
N HIS A 51 13.23 2.52 -6.03
CA HIS A 51 14.65 2.51 -5.71
C HIS A 51 15.52 3.14 -6.79
N ALA A 52 15.12 3.02 -8.06
CA ALA A 52 15.78 3.68 -9.18
C ALA A 52 15.55 5.21 -9.16
N ALA A 53 14.38 5.67 -8.70
CA ALA A 53 14.05 7.09 -8.60
C ALA A 53 14.57 7.75 -7.30
N VAL A 54 14.56 7.01 -6.19
CA VAL A 54 15.02 7.46 -4.85
C VAL A 54 16.28 6.69 -4.50
N THR A 55 17.41 7.30 -4.87
CA THR A 55 18.74 6.70 -4.74
C THR A 55 19.31 6.79 -3.32
N ASP A 56 18.92 7.81 -2.54
CA ASP A 56 19.28 7.89 -1.13
C ASP A 56 18.43 6.89 -0.33
N VAL A 57 19.11 5.88 0.24
CA VAL A 57 18.49 4.84 1.07
C VAL A 57 17.77 5.44 2.29
N LYS A 58 18.24 6.58 2.82
CA LYS A 58 17.59 7.25 3.96
C LYS A 58 16.24 7.85 3.60
N GLU A 59 16.03 8.17 2.32
CA GLU A 59 14.76 8.68 1.83
C GLU A 59 13.79 7.55 1.46
N ARG A 60 14.23 6.28 1.46
CA ARG A 60 13.38 5.11 1.20
C ARG A 60 12.51 4.76 2.40
N THR A 61 11.42 5.51 2.55
CA THR A 61 10.47 5.42 3.66
C THR A 61 9.10 4.90 3.19
N PRO A 62 8.23 4.45 4.11
CA PRO A 62 6.82 4.16 3.77
C PRO A 62 6.11 5.35 3.13
N LEU A 63 6.39 6.58 3.59
CA LEU A 63 5.75 7.78 3.07
C LEU A 63 6.18 8.10 1.64
N SER A 64 7.48 8.06 1.37
CA SER A 64 8.02 8.30 0.03
C SER A 64 7.59 7.24 -0.98
N LEU A 65 7.53 5.95 -0.59
CA LEU A 65 7.01 4.90 -1.47
C LEU A 65 5.53 5.13 -1.78
N ARG A 66 4.72 5.49 -0.76
CA ARG A 66 3.31 5.84 -0.97
C ARG A 66 3.16 6.98 -1.96
N ALA A 67 3.93 8.06 -1.80
CA ALA A 67 3.91 9.20 -2.71
C ALA A 67 4.34 8.81 -4.13
N PHE A 68 5.40 8.00 -4.26
CA PHE A 68 5.86 7.49 -5.56
C PHE A 68 4.78 6.67 -6.27
N ALA A 69 4.16 5.72 -5.55
CA ALA A 69 3.10 4.88 -6.10
C ALA A 69 1.87 5.70 -6.54
N MET A 70 1.49 6.72 -5.77
CA MET A 70 0.44 7.66 -6.14
C MET A 70 0.79 8.46 -7.41
N MET A 71 2.04 8.90 -7.56
CA MET A 71 2.46 9.64 -8.75
C MET A 71 2.51 8.76 -10.00
N GLU A 72 2.95 7.50 -9.90
CA GLU A 72 2.85 6.53 -11.01
C GLU A 72 1.38 6.28 -11.37
N LEU A 73 0.47 6.21 -10.40
CA LEU A 73 -0.96 6.10 -10.66
C LEU A 73 -1.50 7.32 -11.43
N VAL A 74 -1.23 8.52 -10.95
CA VAL A 74 -1.68 9.75 -11.62
C VAL A 74 -1.11 9.82 -13.04
N ARG A 75 0.16 9.45 -13.23
CA ARG A 75 0.81 9.42 -14.55
C ARG A 75 0.09 8.47 -15.51
N ASP A 76 -0.22 7.25 -15.07
CA ASP A 76 -0.90 6.26 -15.90
C ASP A 76 -2.33 6.70 -16.21
N VAL A 77 -3.08 7.19 -15.23
CA VAL A 77 -4.45 7.72 -15.44
C VAL A 77 -4.45 8.86 -16.44
N VAL A 78 -3.55 9.84 -16.28
CA VAL A 78 -3.47 10.99 -17.18
C VAL A 78 -3.14 10.56 -18.61
N SER A 79 -2.36 9.49 -18.80
CA SER A 79 -2.05 8.95 -20.14
C SER A 79 -3.26 8.32 -20.85
N LEU A 80 -4.32 7.98 -20.12
CA LEU A 80 -5.54 7.36 -20.62
C LEU A 80 -6.66 8.39 -20.89
N ILE A 81 -6.46 9.65 -20.52
CA ILE A 81 -7.45 10.71 -20.63
C ILE A 81 -7.07 11.64 -21.78
N ASP A 82 -8.02 11.86 -22.70
CA ASP A 82 -7.83 12.71 -23.89
C ASP A 82 -7.68 14.21 -23.55
N VAL A 83 -8.48 14.70 -22.61
CA VAL A 83 -8.42 16.09 -22.12
C VAL A 83 -8.28 16.11 -20.61
N ILE A 84 -7.09 16.54 -20.15
CA ILE A 84 -6.75 16.63 -18.72
C ILE A 84 -7.50 17.81 -18.09
N ASN A 85 -8.55 17.50 -17.34
CA ASN A 85 -9.25 18.44 -16.47
C ASN A 85 -9.79 17.69 -15.24
N ASP A 86 -10.24 18.44 -14.24
CA ASP A 86 -10.80 17.91 -12.99
C ASP A 86 -11.92 16.90 -13.25
N ARG A 87 -12.85 17.24 -14.15
CA ARG A 87 -13.98 16.38 -14.50
C ARG A 87 -13.53 15.06 -15.12
N SER A 88 -12.63 15.07 -16.09
CA SER A 88 -12.15 13.86 -16.78
C SER A 88 -11.40 12.93 -15.82
N ILE A 89 -10.57 13.49 -14.93
CA ILE A 89 -9.82 12.71 -13.93
C ILE A 89 -10.77 12.09 -12.91
N SER A 90 -11.69 12.88 -12.34
CA SER A 90 -12.69 12.35 -11.42
C SER A 90 -13.57 11.29 -12.09
N GLN A 91 -14.03 11.55 -13.33
CA GLN A 91 -14.84 10.59 -14.08
C GLN A 91 -14.07 9.29 -14.34
N PHE A 92 -12.77 9.36 -14.63
CA PHE A 92 -11.95 8.15 -14.77
C PHE A 92 -11.98 7.31 -13.50
N PHE A 93 -11.71 7.89 -12.33
CA PHE A 93 -11.70 7.15 -11.06
C PHE A 93 -13.08 6.65 -10.62
N TYR A 94 -14.16 7.39 -10.92
CA TYR A 94 -15.52 6.97 -10.56
C TYR A 94 -16.16 5.98 -11.55
N THR A 95 -15.67 5.91 -12.79
CA THR A 95 -16.22 5.01 -13.82
C THR A 95 -15.40 3.73 -13.96
N ASN A 96 -14.08 3.80 -13.77
CA ASN A 96 -13.22 2.63 -13.85
C ASN A 96 -13.17 1.93 -12.49
N ILE A 97 -13.58 0.67 -12.48
CA ILE A 97 -13.69 -0.14 -11.26
C ILE A 97 -12.29 -0.52 -10.73
N VAL A 98 -11.32 -0.70 -11.62
CA VAL A 98 -9.97 -1.19 -11.30
C VAL A 98 -8.91 -0.56 -12.21
N VAL A 99 -7.80 -0.10 -11.62
CA VAL A 99 -6.62 0.44 -12.31
C VAL A 99 -5.39 -0.32 -11.81
N THR A 100 -4.61 -0.90 -12.72
CA THR A 100 -3.38 -1.61 -12.39
C THR A 100 -2.17 -0.78 -12.81
N VAL A 101 -1.24 -0.56 -11.89
CA VAL A 101 0.00 0.17 -12.15
C VAL A 101 1.15 -0.62 -11.56
N ASN A 102 2.07 -1.06 -12.42
CA ASN A 102 3.10 -2.03 -12.04
C ASN A 102 2.45 -3.30 -11.43
N ASP A 103 2.82 -3.64 -10.20
CA ASP A 103 2.28 -4.74 -9.39
C ASP A 103 1.22 -4.28 -8.37
N MET A 104 0.80 -3.01 -8.42
CA MET A 104 -0.23 -2.44 -7.55
C MET A 104 -1.59 -2.40 -8.26
N LEU A 105 -2.64 -2.80 -7.55
CA LEU A 105 -4.03 -2.67 -7.98
C LEU A 105 -4.69 -1.53 -7.20
N TYR A 106 -5.47 -0.68 -7.88
CA TYR A 106 -6.30 0.40 -7.34
C TYR A 106 -7.74 0.21 -7.82
N GLY A 107 -8.74 0.68 -7.09
CA GLY A 107 -10.13 0.38 -7.42
C GLY A 107 -11.14 0.84 -6.37
N SER A 108 -12.41 0.70 -6.71
CA SER A 108 -13.55 1.11 -5.88
C SER A 108 -13.77 0.17 -4.69
N PHE A 109 -14.22 0.75 -3.56
CA PHE A 109 -14.61 0.06 -2.32
C PHE A 109 -16.13 -0.02 -2.18
N ALA A 110 -16.66 -1.24 -2.01
CA ALA A 110 -18.05 -1.47 -1.65
C ALA A 110 -18.15 -1.89 -0.18
N ASP A 111 -18.91 -1.12 0.61
CA ASP A 111 -19.23 -1.45 1.99
C ASP A 111 -20.36 -2.48 2.02
N GLY A 112 -20.00 -3.76 2.16
CA GLY A 112 -20.74 -4.89 2.76
C GLY A 112 -22.15 -5.26 2.28
N SER A 113 -23.00 -4.30 1.94
CA SER A 113 -24.39 -4.49 1.55
C SER A 113 -24.57 -5.19 0.19
N GLU A 114 -23.61 -5.05 -0.73
CA GLU A 114 -23.59 -5.79 -1.99
C GLU A 114 -22.91 -7.18 -1.88
N CYS A 115 -22.24 -7.44 -0.75
CA CYS A 115 -21.64 -8.74 -0.41
C CYS A 115 -22.59 -9.65 0.38
N ALA A 116 -23.82 -9.20 0.63
CA ALA A 116 -24.87 -9.94 1.32
C ALA A 116 -26.09 -10.09 0.38
N GLN A 117 -26.00 -10.98 -0.60
CA GLN A 117 -27.23 -11.54 -1.17
C GLN A 117 -27.68 -12.70 -0.28
N ASN A 118 -28.84 -12.53 0.36
CA ASN A 118 -29.55 -13.53 1.18
C ASN A 118 -28.88 -13.97 2.48
N ASP A 119 -28.31 -13.05 3.27
CA ASP A 119 -27.78 -13.31 4.64
C ASP A 119 -26.69 -14.39 4.76
N ILE A 120 -26.09 -14.80 3.64
CA ILE A 120 -24.95 -15.73 3.62
C ILE A 120 -23.71 -14.93 3.27
N VAL A 121 -22.86 -14.69 4.27
CA VAL A 121 -21.51 -14.18 4.05
C VAL A 121 -20.68 -15.35 3.52
N ASP A 122 -20.52 -15.42 2.20
CA ASP A 122 -19.57 -16.36 1.60
C ASP A 122 -18.15 -15.83 1.86
N ASN A 123 -17.54 -16.28 2.96
CA ASN A 123 -16.17 -15.98 3.32
C ASN A 123 -15.14 -16.53 2.30
N GLU A 124 -15.54 -17.42 1.38
CA GLU A 124 -14.67 -17.91 0.31
C GLU A 124 -14.75 -17.03 -0.96
N GLN A 125 -15.79 -16.19 -1.12
CA GLN A 125 -16.00 -15.35 -2.31
C GLN A 125 -16.03 -13.84 -2.05
N CYS A 126 -16.18 -13.38 -0.81
CA CYS A 126 -16.21 -11.94 -0.45
C CYS A 126 -14.94 -11.44 0.24
N GLY A 127 -13.77 -11.92 -0.19
CA GLY A 127 -12.47 -11.31 0.10
C GLY A 127 -12.04 -10.33 -1.00
N VAL A 128 -12.92 -9.41 -1.41
CA VAL A 128 -12.58 -8.46 -2.49
C VAL A 128 -11.83 -7.30 -1.87
N ASN A 129 -10.54 -7.19 -2.18
CA ASN A 129 -9.67 -6.17 -1.62
C ASN A 129 -9.82 -4.80 -2.29
N PHE A 130 -10.86 -4.63 -3.13
CA PHE A 130 -11.40 -3.35 -3.58
C PHE A 130 -10.34 -2.30 -3.95
N GLY A 131 -9.35 -2.71 -4.74
CA GLY A 131 -8.28 -1.82 -5.16
C GLY A 131 -7.12 -1.68 -4.19
N ALA A 132 -6.91 -2.62 -3.28
CA ALA A 132 -5.71 -2.74 -2.48
C ALA A 132 -5.29 -4.20 -2.51
N THR A 133 -4.50 -4.60 -3.49
CA THR A 133 -3.89 -5.94 -3.46
C THR A 133 -3.01 -6.09 -2.23
N ARG A 134 -3.08 -7.27 -1.59
CA ARG A 134 -2.10 -7.70 -0.57
C ARG A 134 -2.06 -6.80 0.68
N ILE A 135 -3.24 -6.45 1.22
CA ILE A 135 -3.32 -5.85 2.55
C ILE A 135 -2.78 -6.86 3.56
N SER A 136 -1.62 -6.55 4.09
CA SER A 136 -0.91 -7.40 5.04
C SER A 136 -0.71 -6.66 6.36
N VAL A 137 -0.62 -7.42 7.45
CA VAL A 137 -0.32 -6.89 8.78
C VAL A 137 1.16 -7.11 9.06
N TRP A 138 1.88 -6.01 9.30
CA TRP A 138 3.30 -6.02 9.57
C TRP A 138 3.55 -5.67 11.03
N SER A 139 4.58 -6.28 11.61
CA SER A 139 5.21 -5.77 12.82
C SER A 139 6.17 -4.62 12.49
N MET A 140 6.56 -3.83 13.50
CA MET A 140 7.64 -2.87 13.30
C MET A 140 8.97 -3.58 12.98
N SER A 141 9.20 -4.80 13.47
CA SER A 141 10.35 -5.61 13.08
C SER A 141 10.38 -5.88 11.58
N ARG A 142 9.22 -6.24 10.98
CA ARG A 142 9.05 -6.38 9.54
C ARG A 142 9.34 -5.09 8.79
N ALA A 143 8.91 -3.95 9.32
CA ALA A 143 9.13 -2.64 8.72
C ALA A 143 10.62 -2.23 8.68
N LEU A 144 11.39 -2.71 9.67
CA LEU A 144 12.82 -2.42 9.83
C LEU A 144 13.71 -3.42 9.09
N ASP A 145 13.25 -4.66 8.91
CA ASP A 145 13.99 -5.74 8.27
C ASP A 145 13.12 -6.47 7.21
N PRO A 146 13.49 -6.38 5.91
CA PRO A 146 12.75 -7.02 4.84
C PRO A 146 12.77 -8.57 4.89
N THR A 147 13.56 -9.19 5.76
CA THR A 147 13.65 -10.66 5.89
C THR A 147 12.67 -11.24 6.92
N VAL A 148 12.14 -10.41 7.82
CA VAL A 148 11.09 -10.81 8.76
C VAL A 148 9.80 -11.06 7.96
N ALA A 149 9.03 -12.07 8.34
CA ALA A 149 7.78 -12.41 7.66
C ALA A 149 6.65 -11.44 8.03
N GLU A 150 5.66 -11.32 7.15
CA GLU A 150 4.39 -10.66 7.44
C GLU A 150 3.63 -11.46 8.52
N LEU A 151 2.92 -10.79 9.43
CA LEU A 151 2.13 -11.49 10.46
C LEU A 151 0.85 -12.09 9.85
N PHE A 152 0.26 -11.37 8.90
CA PHE A 152 -0.88 -11.80 8.10
C PHE A 152 -0.70 -11.30 6.67
N PRO A 153 -0.67 -12.19 5.64
CA PRO A 153 -0.54 -11.83 4.23
C PRO A 153 -1.86 -11.43 3.57
#